data_AF-A0A1Z8WTZ1-F1
#
_entry.id   AF-A0A1Z8WTZ1-F1
#
_cell.length_a   1.000
_cell.length_b   1.000
_cell.length_c   1.000
_cell.angle_alpha   90.00
_cell.angle_beta   90.00
_cell.angle_gamma   90.00
#
_symmetry.space_group_name_H-M   'P 1'
#
loop_
_entity.id
_entity.type
_entity.pdbx_description
1 polymer ?
#
loop_
_entity_poly.entity_id
_entity_poly.type
_entity_poly.pdbx_seq_one_letter_code
_entity_poly.pdbx_strand_id
1 'polypeptide(L)' 'MKKALMKESVLFITGRREKIALNGPKKQTKAYVNVLVASKKLYEALDDPSIRLSEIEKLVEAKNTYAKKYKSSTGNIWPF' A
#
# COMPACT_ATOMS: atom_id res chain seq x y z
N MET A 1 -6.62 -13.34 -3.27
CA MET A 1 -5.49 -12.66 -3.94
C MET A 1 -4.44 -13.70 -4.35
N LYS A 2 -3.77 -13.56 -5.50
CA LYS A 2 -2.73 -14.52 -5.94
C LYS A 2 -1.48 -14.40 -5.06
N LYS A 3 -0.89 -15.52 -4.60
CA LYS A 3 0.33 -15.55 -3.75
C LYS A 3 1.50 -14.75 -4.34
N ALA A 4 1.71 -14.86 -5.66
CA ALA A 4 2.78 -14.12 -6.35
C ALA A 4 2.62 -12.60 -6.20
N LEU A 5 1.41 -12.07 -6.37
CA LEU A 5 1.13 -10.64 -6.21
C LEU A 5 1.39 -10.17 -4.78
N MET A 6 1.03 -10.97 -3.78
CA MET A 6 1.27 -10.66 -2.38
C MET A 6 2.77 -10.55 -2.06
N LYS A 7 3.58 -11.48 -2.58
CA LYS A 7 5.04 -11.44 -2.46
C LYS A 7 5.61 -10.16 -3.08
N GLU A 8 5.16 -9.81 -4.29
CA GLU A 8 5.60 -8.61 -4.99
C GLU A 8 5.26 -7.32 -4.26
N SER A 9 4.06 -7.27 -3.68
CA SER A 9 3.63 -6.16 -2.82
C SER A 9 4.53 -5.97 -1.61
N VAL A 10 4.88 -7.06 -0.92
CA VAL A 10 5.79 -7.01 0.23
C VAL A 10 7.18 -6.56 -0.17
N LEU A 11 7.73 -7.07 -1.29
CA LEU A 11 9.03 -6.65 -1.80
C LEU A 11 9.07 -5.16 -2.15
N PHE A 12 7.98 -4.63 -2.71
CA PHE A 12 7.86 -3.21 -3.00
C PHE A 12 7.80 -2.35 -1.72
N ILE A 13 6.95 -2.74 -0.76
CA ILE A 13 6.78 -2.02 0.51
C ILE A 13 8.10 -1.96 1.29
N THR A 14 8.84 -3.07 1.31
CA THR A 14 10.11 -3.19 2.03
C THR A 14 11.32 -2.63 1.27
N GLY A 15 11.10 -1.93 0.14
CA GLY A 15 12.18 -1.32 -0.64
C GLY A 15 13.05 -2.30 -1.44
N ARG A 16 12.83 -3.63 -1.31
CA ARG A 16 13.56 -4.67 -2.06
C ARG A 16 13.27 -4.66 -3.57
N ARG A 17 12.22 -3.95 -3.98
CA ARG A 17 11.88 -3.71 -5.39
C ARG A 17 11.39 -2.28 -5.57
N GLU A 18 11.92 -1.56 -6.55
CA GLU A 18 11.57 -0.16 -6.81
C GLU A 18 10.25 0.03 -7.54
N LYS A 19 9.90 -0.91 -8.44
CA LYS A 19 8.77 -0.79 -9.36
C LYS A 19 7.84 -1.99 -9.24
N ILE A 20 6.54 -1.74 -9.25
CA ILE A 20 5.52 -2.79 -9.38
C ILE A 20 4.78 -2.63 -10.70
N ALA A 21 4.69 -3.73 -11.47
CA ALA A 21 3.89 -3.80 -12.68
C ALA A 21 2.60 -4.55 -12.37
N LEU A 22 1.45 -3.91 -12.62
CA LEU A 22 0.13 -4.52 -12.43
C LEU A 22 -0.63 -4.53 -13.76
N ASN A 23 -1.09 -5.71 -14.15
CA ASN A 23 -1.98 -5.88 -15.29
C ASN A 23 -3.43 -5.90 -14.80
N GLY A 24 -4.33 -5.21 -15.51
CA GLY A 24 -5.76 -5.22 -15.21
C GLY A 24 -6.46 -3.87 -15.43
N PRO A 25 -7.73 -3.76 -15.02
CA PRO A 25 -8.52 -2.54 -15.22
C PRO A 25 -7.89 -1.33 -14.51
N LYS A 26 -7.74 -0.21 -15.23
CA LYS A 26 -7.07 1.02 -14.76
C LYS A 26 -7.56 1.50 -13.39
N LYS A 27 -8.87 1.41 -13.12
CA LYS A 27 -9.46 1.79 -11.82
C LYS A 27 -8.97 0.91 -10.68
N GLN A 28 -8.93 -0.40 -10.90
CA GLN A 28 -8.53 -1.38 -9.88
C GLN A 28 -7.03 -1.35 -9.64
N THR A 29 -6.23 -1.27 -10.70
CA THR A 29 -4.77 -1.19 -10.60
C THR A 29 -4.35 0.11 -9.92
N LYS A 30 -4.95 1.25 -10.28
CA LYS A 30 -4.71 2.53 -9.60
C LYS A 30 -5.06 2.46 -8.11
N ALA A 31 -6.20 1.87 -7.76
CA ALA A 31 -6.59 1.69 -6.36
C ALA A 31 -5.56 0.83 -5.60
N TYR A 32 -5.10 -0.28 -6.20
CA TYR A 32 -4.08 -1.16 -5.62
C TYR A 32 -2.74 -0.43 -5.40
N VAL A 33 -2.24 0.28 -6.42
CA VAL A 33 -0.99 1.05 -6.33
C VAL A 33 -1.06 2.11 -5.23
N ASN A 34 -2.19 2.81 -5.10
CA ASN A 34 -2.34 3.83 -4.05
C ASN A 34 -2.20 3.23 -2.65
N VAL A 35 -2.78 2.05 -2.38
CA VAL A 35 -2.61 1.38 -1.07
C VAL A 35 -1.17 0.92 -0.88
N LEU A 36 -0.51 0.40 -1.92
CA LEU A 36 0.89 -0.01 -1.83
C LEU A 36 1.83 1.14 -1.50
N VAL A 37 1.69 2.26 -2.21
CA VAL A 37 2.52 3.44 -1.97
C VAL A 37 2.29 3.99 -0.56
N ALA A 38 1.03 4.03 -0.10
CA ALA A 38 0.74 4.43 1.28
C ALA A 38 1.33 3.46 2.31
N SER A 39 1.28 2.15 2.02
CA SER A 39 1.86 1.11 2.89
C SER A 39 3.39 1.21 2.94
N LYS A 40 4.04 1.50 1.80
CA LYS A 40 5.48 1.76 1.72
C LYS A 40 5.89 2.97 2.55
N LYS A 41 5.21 4.11 2.36
CA LYS A 41 5.48 5.33 3.14
C LYS A 41 5.31 5.11 4.64
N LEU A 42 4.28 4.39 5.05
CA LEU A 42 4.09 4.05 6.45
C LEU A 42 5.21 3.14 6.97
N TYR A 43 5.60 2.13 6.19
CA TYR A 43 6.70 1.25 6.56
C TYR A 43 8.02 2.00 6.73
N GLU A 44 8.37 2.87 5.79
CA GLU A 44 9.56 3.73 5.85
C GLU A 44 9.52 4.68 7.05
N ALA A 45 8.35 5.29 7.33
CA ALA A 45 8.19 6.20 8.45
C ALA A 45 8.26 5.50 9.83
N LEU A 46 7.92 4.22 9.92
CA LEU A 46 8.03 3.44 11.16
C LEU A 46 9.49 3.10 11.50
N ASP A 47 10.39 3.10 10.51
CA ASP A 47 11.82 2.83 10.68
C ASP A 47 12.64 4.13 10.84
N ASP A 48 12.00 5.30 10.68
CA ASP A 48 12.65 6.60 10.77
C ASP A 48 12.49 7.20 12.18
N PRO A 49 13.57 7.28 12.99
CA PRO A 49 13.50 7.82 14.34
C PRO A 49 13.22 9.34 14.39
N SER A 50 13.28 10.04 13.26
CA SER A 50 13.01 11.48 13.17
C SER A 50 11.53 11.81 12.97
N ILE A 51 10.72 10.83 12.55
CA ILE A 51 9.29 11.03 12.29
C ILE A 51 8.51 11.07 13.60
N ARG A 52 7.58 12.02 13.71
CA ARG A 52 6.74 12.14 14.90
C ARG A 52 5.58 11.15 14.87
N LEU A 53 5.12 10.73 16.04
CA LEU A 53 3.94 9.85 16.16
C LEU A 53 2.70 10.42 15.46
N SER A 54 2.47 11.74 15.54
CA SER A 54 1.35 12.39 14.86
C SER A 54 1.44 12.37 13.32
N GLU A 55 2.64 12.23 12.76
CA GLU A 55 2.82 12.02 11.33
C GLU A 55 2.55 10.57 10.94
N ILE A 56 2.95 9.62 11.79
CA ILE A 56 2.61 8.19 11.64
C ILE A 56 1.09 8.01 11.64
N GLU A 57 0.36 8.66 12.56
CA GLU A 57 -1.10 8.63 12.62
C GLU A 57 -1.74 9.08 11.29
N LYS A 58 -1.26 10.20 10.71
CA LYS A 58 -1.72 10.67 9.39
C LYS A 58 -1.45 9.67 8.28
N LEU A 59 -0.31 8.98 8.31
CA LEU A 59 0.03 7.95 7.32
C LEU A 59 -0.87 6.71 7.46
N VAL A 60 -1.21 6.31 8.69
CA VAL A 60 -2.17 5.25 8.98
C VAL A 60 -3.56 5.61 8.43
N GLU A 61 -4.04 6.82 8.70
CA GLU A 61 -5.33 7.31 8.19
C GLU A 61 -5.36 7.35 6.65
N ALA A 62 -4.27 7.80 6.03
CA ALA A 62 -4.13 7.81 4.57
C ALA A 62 -4.18 6.38 4.01
N LYS A 63 -3.40 5.45 4.56
CA LYS A 63 -3.43 4.02 4.17
C LYS A 63 -4.83 3.44 4.31
N ASN A 64 -5.51 3.69 5.43
CA ASN A 64 -6.87 3.22 5.67
C ASN A 64 -7.87 3.77 4.67
N THR A 65 -7.75 5.05 4.30
CA THR A 65 -8.58 5.68 3.27
C THR A 65 -8.37 5.03 1.90
N TYR A 66 -7.12 4.74 1.52
CA TYR A 66 -6.84 4.04 0.28
C TYR A 66 -7.31 2.58 0.31
N ALA A 67 -7.18 1.88 1.44
CA ALA A 67 -7.70 0.52 1.60
C ALA A 67 -9.22 0.45 1.43
N LYS A 68 -9.95 1.44 1.95
CA LYS A 68 -11.40 1.59 1.71
C LYS A 68 -11.71 1.80 0.22
N LYS A 69 -10.96 2.67 -0.47
CA LYS A 69 -11.11 2.89 -1.92
C LYS A 69 -10.78 1.64 -2.75
N TYR A 70 -9.79 0.86 -2.32
CA TYR A 70 -9.46 -0.45 -2.90
C TYR A 70 -10.61 -1.44 -2.76
N LYS A 71 -11.18 -1.57 -1.57
CA LYS A 71 -12.36 -2.43 -1.34
C LYS A 71 -13.54 -2.01 -2.22
N SER A 72 -13.83 -0.72 -2.29
CA SER A 72 -14.89 -0.18 -3.15
C SER A 72 -14.64 -0.46 -4.65
N SER A 73 -13.38 -0.45 -5.10
CA SER A 73 -13.05 -0.63 -6.52
C SER A 73 -12.93 -2.09 -6.95
N THR A 74 -12.61 -2.99 -6.02
CA THR A 74 -12.24 -4.38 -6.34
C THR A 74 -13.12 -5.43 -5.66
N GLY A 75 -13.96 -5.03 -4.70
CA GLY A 75 -14.72 -5.93 -3.83
C GLY A 75 -13.87 -6.67 -2.78
N ASN A 76 -12.55 -6.53 -2.79
CA ASN A 76 -11.64 -7.27 -1.93
C ASN A 76 -11.16 -6.43 -0.75
N ILE A 77 -10.97 -7.07 0.41
CA ILE A 77 -10.35 -6.43 1.58
C ILE A 77 -8.83 -6.41 1.37
N TRP A 78 -8.20 -5.28 1.72
CA TRP A 78 -6.76 -5.16 1.67
C TRP A 78 -6.12 -6.01 2.77
N PRO A 79 -5.14 -6.88 2.46
CA PRO A 79 -4.66 -7.90 3.41
C PRO A 79 -3.55 -7.42 4.36
N PHE A 80 -3.15 -6.15 4.33
CA PHE A 80 -2.02 -5.60 5.10
C PHE A 80 -2.38 -4.31 5.84
#